data_AF-A0A6L6B446-F1
#
_entry.id   AF-A0A6L6B446-F1
#
_cell.length_a   1.000
_cell.length_b   1.000
_cell.length_c   1.000
_cell.angle_alpha   90.00
_cell.angle_beta   90.00
_cell.angle_gamma   90.00
#
_symmetry.space_group_name_H-M   'P 1'
#
loop_
_entity.id
_entity.type
_entity.pdbx_description
1 polymer ?
#
loop_
_entity_poly.entity_id
_entity_poly.type
_entity_poly.pdbx_seq_one_letter_code
_entity_poly.pdbx_strand_id
1 'polypeptide(L)'
;MANKKKSAAKKSFLALFASALSSIWKFLAKIFGSSIRFIARGARDLDPEHHRDGAALLVLLLSLAAFAGTWFHADNLVGRNLYSLFYGAFGRIGICAPLVLLYFAIRLFRKPDDKHVTGRITVGTLTLLVSATGLAHLLNGSLGAINPTGATAIRNGGGLLGYWIAKPLVALMTSLLAYPLLFAIFLFGILIITATPLSKIGIRIKVIAIWLWSKRPARNDEDFEISDTPPFESPVVAWNQETDDEIDEHEFDEEFTVEIPRQPLDAQLKEAPKSERRPEQLLLTSDVKYELPSQDLLRVGPAAKAKSKVNDSVVASLTEVFKQFEIDAQVTGFMRGPTVTRYEVELGNAVKVERITALSKNISYAVASSEVRILSPIPGKSAVGIEIPNADREIVALGDVMRSSVAGLDHHPMLVALGKDVEGNFVCANLAKMPHLLVAGATGAGKSSMINAMITSILMRATPDDVRLILIDPKRVELTAYEGIPHLITPIITNPKKAADALTWVVREMDL
;
A
#
# COMPACT_ATOMS: atom_id res chain seq x y z
N MET A 1 6.56 -68.91 38.42
CA MET A 1 7.51 -68.06 37.66
C MET A 1 7.21 -67.90 36.14
N ALA A 2 6.09 -68.40 35.59
CA ALA A 2 5.86 -68.39 34.13
C ALA A 2 5.23 -67.11 33.52
N ASN A 3 4.64 -66.21 34.31
CA ASN A 3 3.90 -65.05 33.77
C ASN A 3 4.75 -63.79 33.54
N LYS A 4 5.95 -63.67 34.15
CA LYS A 4 6.84 -62.51 33.95
C LYS A 4 7.59 -62.55 32.61
N LYS A 5 7.84 -63.75 32.04
CA LYS A 5 8.56 -63.90 30.76
C LYS A 5 7.74 -63.50 29.52
N LYS A 6 6.42 -63.70 29.51
CA LYS A 6 5.55 -63.34 28.35
C LYS A 6 5.35 -61.82 28.19
N SER A 7 5.35 -61.05 29.29
CA SER A 7 5.22 -59.58 29.25
C SER A 7 6.49 -58.89 28.73
N ALA A 8 7.67 -59.39 29.12
CA ALA A 8 8.95 -58.89 28.63
C ALA A 8 9.14 -59.13 27.11
N ALA A 9 8.69 -60.28 26.60
CA ALA A 9 8.75 -60.60 25.16
C ALA A 9 7.83 -59.70 24.31
N LYS A 10 6.62 -59.36 24.77
CA LYS A 10 5.72 -58.42 24.08
C LYS A 10 6.24 -56.98 24.06
N LYS A 11 6.86 -56.51 25.16
CA LYS A 11 7.52 -55.20 25.19
C LYS A 11 8.75 -55.15 24.27
N SER A 12 9.50 -56.23 24.17
CA SER A 12 10.64 -56.36 23.24
C SER A 12 10.18 -56.35 21.77
N PHE A 13 9.10 -57.06 21.43
CA PHE A 13 8.54 -57.07 20.08
C PHE A 13 7.99 -55.70 19.66
N LEU A 14 7.27 -55.00 20.56
CA LEU A 14 6.79 -53.63 20.30
C LEU A 14 7.94 -52.62 20.17
N ALA A 15 9.01 -52.77 20.96
CA ALA A 15 10.20 -51.92 20.86
C ALA A 15 10.99 -52.18 19.57
N LEU A 16 11.11 -53.43 19.13
CA LEU A 16 11.69 -53.82 17.84
C LEU A 16 10.85 -53.31 16.66
N PHE A 17 9.52 -53.39 16.77
CA PHE A 17 8.63 -52.87 15.72
C PHE A 17 8.67 -51.34 15.66
N ALA A 18 8.71 -50.66 16.80
CA ALA A 18 8.87 -49.20 16.87
C ALA A 18 10.26 -48.75 16.38
N SER A 19 11.32 -49.51 16.67
CA SER A 19 12.66 -49.20 16.17
C SER A 19 12.79 -49.48 14.67
N ALA A 20 12.15 -50.53 14.16
CA ALA A 20 12.05 -50.82 12.73
C ALA A 20 11.27 -49.72 12.00
N LEU A 21 10.13 -49.30 12.54
CA LEU A 21 9.33 -48.20 11.98
C LEU A 21 10.09 -46.87 12.02
N SER A 22 10.79 -46.58 13.12
CA SER A 22 11.68 -45.41 13.23
C SER A 22 12.83 -45.47 12.23
N SER A 23 13.39 -46.65 11.99
CA SER A 23 14.48 -46.86 11.03
C SER A 23 14.01 -46.71 9.60
N ILE A 24 12.83 -47.24 9.26
CA ILE A 24 12.16 -47.06 7.98
C ILE A 24 11.84 -45.57 7.78
N TRP A 25 11.33 -44.88 8.81
CA TRP A 25 11.07 -43.44 8.75
C TRP A 25 12.35 -42.63 8.53
N LYS A 26 13.43 -42.93 9.26
CA LYS A 26 14.74 -42.28 9.08
C LYS A 26 15.36 -42.58 7.71
N PHE A 27 15.15 -43.78 7.18
CA PHE A 27 15.62 -44.18 5.85
C PHE A 27 14.84 -43.44 4.74
N LEU A 28 13.51 -43.42 4.83
CA LEU A 28 12.65 -42.64 3.94
C LEU A 28 12.99 -41.16 4.02
N ALA A 29 13.14 -40.59 5.22
CA ALA A 29 13.53 -39.19 5.41
C ALA A 29 14.93 -38.88 4.86
N LYS A 30 15.89 -39.82 4.95
CA LYS A 30 17.21 -39.68 4.33
C LYS A 30 17.14 -39.71 2.80
N ILE A 31 16.36 -40.61 2.21
CA ILE A 31 16.16 -40.69 0.76
C ILE A 31 15.45 -39.42 0.26
N PHE A 32 14.36 -39.03 0.90
CA PHE A 32 13.64 -37.81 0.54
C PHE A 32 14.52 -36.57 0.71
N GLY A 33 15.24 -36.48 1.83
CA GLY A 33 16.14 -35.39 2.13
C GLY A 33 17.41 -35.37 1.26
N SER A 34 17.84 -36.51 0.70
CA SER A 34 18.93 -36.57 -0.27
C SER A 34 18.45 -36.21 -1.67
N SER A 35 17.27 -36.67 -2.10
CA SER A 35 16.65 -36.30 -3.37
C SER A 35 16.37 -34.80 -3.44
N ILE A 36 15.83 -34.20 -2.38
CA ILE A 36 15.62 -32.74 -2.29
C ILE A 36 16.96 -32.01 -2.33
N ARG A 37 18.00 -32.50 -1.61
CA ARG A 37 19.33 -31.88 -1.64
C ARG A 37 20.04 -32.07 -2.99
N PHE A 38 19.78 -33.15 -3.70
CA PHE A 38 20.33 -33.41 -5.03
C PHE A 38 19.74 -32.43 -6.06
N ILE A 39 18.41 -32.27 -6.04
CA ILE A 39 17.71 -31.25 -6.84
C ILE A 39 18.17 -29.83 -6.45
N ALA A 40 18.33 -29.55 -5.16
CA ALA A 40 18.79 -28.25 -4.67
C ALA A 40 20.28 -27.97 -4.96
N ARG A 41 21.13 -29.01 -5.09
CA ARG A 41 22.55 -28.88 -5.47
C ARG A 41 22.70 -28.68 -6.98
N GLY A 42 21.92 -29.37 -7.81
CA GLY A 42 21.92 -29.16 -9.26
C GLY A 42 21.40 -27.77 -9.68
N ALA A 43 20.68 -27.10 -8.79
CA ALA A 43 20.22 -25.74 -9.00
C ALA A 43 21.22 -24.67 -8.51
N ARG A 44 22.21 -24.99 -7.66
CA ARG A 44 23.12 -24.00 -7.03
C ARG A 44 24.01 -23.19 -7.98
N ASP A 45 24.14 -23.65 -9.23
CA ASP A 45 24.92 -22.97 -10.27
C ASP A 45 24.05 -22.04 -11.16
N LEU A 46 22.79 -21.82 -10.79
CA LEU A 46 21.87 -20.88 -11.47
C LEU A 46 21.61 -19.67 -10.58
N ASP A 47 21.43 -18.49 -11.18
CA ASP A 47 21.14 -17.27 -10.45
C ASP A 47 19.88 -17.41 -9.56
N PRO A 48 19.83 -16.75 -8.37
CA PRO A 48 18.72 -16.84 -7.41
C PRO A 48 17.32 -16.59 -8.00
N GLU A 49 17.23 -15.88 -9.12
CA GLU A 49 16.00 -15.61 -9.86
C GLU A 49 15.44 -16.86 -10.57
N HIS A 50 16.30 -17.73 -11.13
CA HIS A 50 15.90 -18.92 -11.88
C HIS A 50 15.47 -20.11 -10.99
N HIS A 51 15.90 -20.15 -9.73
CA HIS A 51 15.46 -21.16 -8.76
C HIS A 51 13.96 -21.12 -8.46
N ARG A 52 13.37 -19.92 -8.54
CA ARG A 52 11.99 -19.65 -8.11
C ARG A 52 10.99 -19.91 -9.23
N ASP A 53 11.40 -19.72 -10.47
CA ASP A 53 10.63 -20.06 -11.66
C ASP A 53 10.43 -21.57 -11.81
N GLY A 54 11.43 -22.38 -11.44
CA GLY A 54 11.31 -23.84 -11.43
C GLY A 54 10.23 -24.35 -10.47
N ALA A 55 10.12 -23.76 -9.28
CA ALA A 55 9.06 -24.09 -8.32
C ALA A 55 7.68 -23.63 -8.82
N ALA A 56 7.59 -22.45 -9.45
CA ALA A 56 6.34 -21.92 -10.00
C ALA A 56 5.83 -22.80 -11.13
N LEU A 57 6.74 -23.21 -12.02
CA LEU A 57 6.47 -24.09 -13.15
C LEU A 57 6.06 -25.49 -12.68
N LEU A 58 6.69 -26.04 -11.64
CA LEU A 58 6.28 -27.32 -11.05
C LEU A 58 4.85 -27.24 -10.49
N VAL A 59 4.51 -26.18 -9.75
CA VAL A 59 3.15 -25.99 -9.22
C VAL A 59 2.13 -25.80 -10.34
N LEU A 60 2.51 -25.11 -11.43
CA LEU A 60 1.67 -24.96 -12.62
C LEU A 60 1.41 -26.32 -13.30
N LEU A 61 2.45 -27.12 -13.52
CA LEU A 61 2.32 -28.46 -14.10
C LEU A 61 1.45 -29.36 -13.21
N LEU A 62 1.61 -29.30 -11.89
CA LEU A 62 0.76 -30.02 -10.94
C LEU A 62 -0.70 -29.56 -11.02
N SER A 63 -0.95 -28.25 -11.16
CA SER A 63 -2.28 -27.69 -11.35
C SER A 63 -2.94 -28.19 -12.65
N LEU A 64 -2.22 -28.15 -13.77
CA LEU A 64 -2.71 -28.64 -15.07
C LEU A 64 -3.01 -30.15 -15.04
N ALA A 65 -2.11 -30.94 -14.45
CA ALA A 65 -2.32 -32.37 -14.28
C ALA A 65 -3.51 -32.66 -13.34
N ALA A 66 -3.70 -31.84 -12.29
CA ALA A 66 -4.86 -31.94 -11.42
C ALA A 66 -6.15 -31.59 -12.17
N PHE A 67 -6.17 -30.54 -13.00
CA PHE A 67 -7.32 -30.21 -13.87
C PHE A 67 -7.68 -31.37 -14.80
N ALA A 68 -6.67 -31.95 -15.46
CA ALA A 68 -6.85 -33.10 -16.32
C ALA A 68 -7.48 -34.29 -15.57
N GLY A 69 -7.01 -34.58 -14.35
CA GLY A 69 -7.52 -35.68 -13.53
C GLY A 69 -8.90 -35.43 -12.90
N THR A 70 -9.17 -34.22 -12.40
CA THR A 70 -10.38 -33.95 -11.59
C THR A 70 -11.55 -33.36 -12.36
N TRP A 71 -11.32 -32.53 -13.36
CA TRP A 71 -12.39 -31.85 -14.10
C TRP A 71 -12.60 -32.48 -15.49
N PHE A 72 -11.52 -32.81 -16.19
CA PHE A 72 -11.58 -33.44 -17.50
C PHE A 72 -11.63 -34.97 -17.46
N HIS A 73 -11.61 -35.57 -16.26
CA HIS A 73 -11.74 -37.02 -16.05
C HIS A 73 -10.76 -37.83 -16.92
N ALA A 74 -9.51 -37.36 -17.06
CA ALA A 74 -8.52 -38.03 -17.90
C ALA A 74 -8.18 -39.43 -17.36
N ASP A 75 -8.52 -40.46 -18.13
CA ASP A 75 -8.32 -41.88 -17.79
C ASP A 75 -6.87 -42.38 -17.96
N ASN A 76 -5.89 -41.52 -17.73
CA ASN A 76 -4.48 -41.89 -17.73
C ASN A 76 -3.95 -42.12 -16.30
N LEU A 77 -2.78 -42.77 -16.19
CA LEU A 77 -2.18 -43.11 -14.90
C LEU A 77 -2.03 -41.89 -13.99
N VAL A 78 -1.60 -40.76 -14.53
CA VAL A 78 -1.33 -39.53 -13.77
C VAL A 78 -2.63 -38.90 -13.26
N GLY A 79 -3.62 -38.72 -14.14
CA GLY A 79 -4.92 -38.14 -13.82
C GLY A 79 -5.67 -38.94 -12.76
N ARG A 80 -5.73 -40.27 -12.90
CA ARG A 80 -6.38 -41.15 -11.91
C ARG A 80 -5.71 -41.08 -10.54
N ASN A 81 -4.38 -41.05 -10.49
CA ASN A 81 -3.65 -40.95 -9.23
C ASN A 81 -3.82 -39.56 -8.57
N LEU A 82 -3.77 -38.47 -9.35
CA LEU A 82 -4.01 -37.12 -8.83
C LEU A 82 -5.44 -36.94 -8.35
N TYR A 83 -6.43 -37.45 -9.10
CA TYR A 83 -7.82 -37.48 -8.66
C TYR A 83 -7.96 -38.25 -7.34
N SER A 84 -7.42 -39.48 -7.26
CA SER A 84 -7.47 -40.28 -6.04
C SER A 84 -6.73 -39.61 -4.87
N LEU A 85 -5.65 -38.88 -5.14
CA LEU A 85 -4.89 -38.14 -4.14
C LEU A 85 -5.72 -36.96 -3.60
N PHE A 86 -6.17 -36.04 -4.45
CA PHE A 86 -6.88 -34.84 -4.02
C PHE A 86 -8.27 -35.16 -3.48
N TYR A 87 -9.04 -35.99 -4.18
CA TYR A 87 -10.37 -36.40 -3.73
C TYR A 87 -10.31 -37.35 -2.53
N GLY A 88 -9.27 -38.19 -2.44
CA GLY A 88 -9.05 -39.03 -1.26
C GLY A 88 -8.65 -38.22 -0.02
N ALA A 89 -7.75 -37.26 -0.18
CA ALA A 89 -7.24 -36.44 0.92
C ALA A 89 -8.25 -35.41 1.40
N PHE A 90 -8.90 -34.68 0.49
CA PHE A 90 -9.74 -33.51 0.79
C PHE A 90 -11.23 -33.72 0.49
N GLY A 91 -11.61 -34.89 -0.04
CA GLY A 91 -12.99 -35.21 -0.38
C GLY A 91 -13.55 -34.31 -1.46
N ARG A 92 -14.81 -33.89 -1.31
CA ARG A 92 -15.49 -32.98 -2.26
C ARG A 92 -14.77 -31.64 -2.43
N ILE A 93 -14.12 -31.14 -1.37
CA ILE A 93 -13.34 -29.90 -1.43
C ILE A 93 -12.12 -30.04 -2.36
N GLY A 94 -11.61 -31.27 -2.55
CA GLY A 94 -10.50 -31.59 -3.45
C GLY A 94 -10.77 -31.26 -4.92
N ILE A 95 -12.03 -31.09 -5.33
CA ILE A 95 -12.39 -30.63 -6.69
C ILE A 95 -11.82 -29.22 -6.95
N CYS A 96 -11.66 -28.39 -5.92
CA CYS A 96 -11.09 -27.05 -6.03
C CYS A 96 -9.55 -27.04 -6.03
N ALA A 97 -8.88 -28.16 -5.80
CA ALA A 97 -7.42 -28.24 -5.73
C ALA A 97 -6.69 -27.69 -6.98
N PRO A 98 -7.15 -27.95 -8.22
CA PRO A 98 -6.50 -27.39 -9.42
C PRO A 98 -6.51 -25.85 -9.42
N LEU A 99 -7.60 -25.23 -8.98
CA LEU A 99 -7.73 -23.76 -8.91
C LEU A 99 -6.83 -23.16 -7.82
N VAL A 100 -6.75 -23.80 -6.65
CA VAL A 100 -5.86 -23.35 -5.58
C VAL A 100 -4.40 -23.44 -6.02
N LEU A 101 -4.00 -24.55 -6.65
CA LEU A 101 -2.65 -24.71 -7.20
C LEU A 101 -2.36 -23.70 -8.31
N LEU A 102 -3.33 -23.46 -9.20
CA LEU A 102 -3.19 -22.46 -10.26
C LEU A 102 -2.97 -21.06 -9.69
N TYR A 103 -3.74 -20.70 -8.67
CA TYR A 103 -3.59 -19.43 -7.97
C TYR A 103 -2.17 -19.26 -7.40
N PHE A 104 -1.64 -20.28 -6.73
CA PHE A 104 -0.27 -20.24 -6.19
C PHE A 104 0.79 -20.22 -7.30
N ALA A 105 0.59 -20.94 -8.40
CA ALA A 105 1.49 -20.89 -9.56
C ALA A 105 1.56 -19.47 -10.16
N ILE A 106 0.40 -18.88 -10.51
CA ILE A 106 0.32 -17.52 -11.07
C ILE A 106 0.93 -16.51 -10.11
N ARG A 107 0.67 -16.66 -8.81
CA ARG A 107 1.21 -15.76 -7.82
C ARG A 107 2.73 -15.85 -7.70
N LEU A 108 3.28 -17.07 -7.72
CA LEU A 108 4.72 -17.27 -7.64
C LEU A 108 5.42 -16.64 -8.86
N PHE A 109 4.78 -16.67 -10.04
CA PHE A 109 5.26 -15.94 -11.23
C PHE A 109 5.13 -14.42 -11.12
N ARG A 110 4.03 -13.89 -10.55
CA ARG A 110 3.75 -12.44 -10.60
C ARG A 110 4.41 -11.62 -9.49
N LYS A 111 4.61 -12.19 -8.30
CA LYS A 111 5.10 -11.45 -7.12
C LYS A 111 6.03 -12.32 -6.24
N PRO A 112 7.23 -12.68 -6.73
CA PRO A 112 8.14 -13.60 -6.03
C PRO A 112 8.77 -13.02 -4.75
N ASP A 113 8.84 -11.69 -4.59
CA ASP A 113 9.57 -11.05 -3.47
C ASP A 113 8.71 -10.67 -2.25
N ASP A 114 7.39 -10.83 -2.33
CA ASP A 114 6.51 -10.50 -1.22
C ASP A 114 6.33 -11.69 -0.26
N LYS A 115 7.39 -11.98 0.51
CA LYS A 115 7.44 -13.12 1.45
C LYS A 115 6.37 -13.02 2.55
N HIS A 116 6.07 -11.81 3.03
CA HIS A 116 5.09 -11.61 4.12
C HIS A 116 3.66 -11.86 3.64
N VAL A 117 3.26 -11.32 2.49
CA VAL A 117 1.90 -11.52 1.97
C VAL A 117 1.73 -12.95 1.47
N THR A 118 2.77 -13.57 0.91
CA THR A 118 2.74 -14.98 0.49
C THR A 118 2.65 -15.92 1.69
N GLY A 119 3.42 -15.67 2.76
CA GLY A 119 3.30 -16.40 4.02
C GLY A 119 1.90 -16.31 4.61
N ARG A 120 1.35 -15.09 4.71
CA ARG A 120 -0.02 -14.86 5.21
C ARG A 120 -1.07 -15.63 4.40
N ILE A 121 -1.02 -15.53 3.07
CA ILE A 121 -2.02 -16.18 2.22
C ILE A 121 -1.86 -17.70 2.24
N THR A 122 -0.63 -18.22 2.32
CA THR A 122 -0.39 -19.66 2.51
C THR A 122 -0.99 -20.16 3.82
N VAL A 123 -0.74 -19.45 4.93
CA VAL A 123 -1.34 -19.78 6.24
C VAL A 123 -2.86 -19.71 6.17
N GLY A 124 -3.43 -18.65 5.61
CA GLY A 124 -4.87 -18.49 5.45
C GLY A 124 -5.52 -19.58 4.60
N THR A 125 -4.90 -19.97 3.47
CA THR A 125 -5.41 -21.07 2.63
C THR A 125 -5.31 -22.42 3.32
N LEU A 126 -4.26 -22.69 4.10
CA LEU A 126 -4.15 -23.91 4.91
C LEU A 126 -5.24 -23.95 6.00
N THR A 127 -5.45 -22.85 6.72
CA THR A 127 -6.53 -22.73 7.72
C THR A 127 -7.91 -22.93 7.08
N LEU A 128 -8.15 -22.35 5.91
CA LEU A 128 -9.38 -22.57 5.13
C LEU A 128 -9.54 -24.03 4.71
N LEU A 129 -8.48 -24.66 4.22
CA LEU A 129 -8.53 -26.06 3.77
C LEU A 129 -8.88 -27.00 4.93
N VAL A 130 -8.22 -26.83 6.09
CA VAL A 130 -8.47 -27.62 7.32
C VAL A 130 -9.91 -27.44 7.80
N SER A 131 -10.37 -26.19 7.91
CA SER A 131 -11.72 -25.88 8.39
C SER A 131 -12.81 -26.34 7.41
N ALA A 132 -12.64 -26.10 6.10
CA ALA A 132 -13.60 -26.48 5.06
C ALA A 132 -13.73 -28.00 4.92
N THR A 133 -12.62 -28.74 4.95
CA THR A 133 -12.66 -30.21 4.91
C THR A 133 -13.25 -30.79 6.19
N GLY A 134 -12.91 -30.24 7.37
CA GLY A 134 -13.55 -30.64 8.63
C GLY A 134 -15.06 -30.42 8.60
N LEU A 135 -15.50 -29.24 8.16
CA LEU A 135 -16.92 -28.88 8.06
C LEU A 135 -17.66 -29.73 7.01
N ALA A 136 -17.07 -29.95 5.83
CA ALA A 136 -17.64 -30.82 4.80
C ALA A 136 -17.78 -32.27 5.28
N HIS A 137 -16.86 -32.75 6.13
CA HIS A 137 -16.95 -34.08 6.72
C HIS A 137 -18.07 -34.18 7.76
N LEU A 138 -18.26 -33.13 8.58
CA LEU A 138 -19.38 -33.04 9.53
C LEU A 138 -20.74 -32.96 8.81
N LEU A 139 -20.87 -32.05 7.85
CA LEU A 139 -22.09 -31.84 7.07
C LEU A 139 -22.53 -33.09 6.30
N ASN A 140 -21.58 -33.93 5.88
CA ASN A 140 -21.87 -35.21 5.24
C ASN A 140 -22.38 -36.29 6.23
N GLY A 141 -22.41 -36.01 7.54
CA GLY A 141 -22.89 -36.96 8.56
C GLY A 141 -22.00 -38.21 8.72
N SER A 142 -20.76 -38.16 8.25
CA SER A 142 -19.87 -39.34 8.15
C SER A 142 -19.28 -39.81 9.49
N LEU A 143 -19.61 -39.17 10.61
CA LEU A 143 -19.03 -39.44 11.94
C LEU A 143 -19.87 -40.36 12.84
N GLY A 144 -20.91 -41.00 12.32
CA GLY A 144 -21.73 -41.94 13.08
C GLY A 144 -21.26 -43.39 12.96
N ALA A 145 -21.34 -44.16 14.05
CA ALA A 145 -21.20 -45.62 14.10
C ALA A 145 -22.28 -46.40 13.29
N ILE A 146 -23.03 -45.72 12.41
CA ILE A 146 -24.22 -46.24 11.70
C ILE A 146 -24.11 -46.01 10.18
N ASN A 147 -22.97 -45.59 9.62
CA ASN A 147 -22.82 -45.51 8.16
C ASN A 147 -22.22 -46.81 7.58
N PRO A 148 -22.97 -47.61 6.79
CA PRO A 148 -22.54 -48.92 6.29
C PRO A 148 -21.48 -48.87 5.15
N THR A 149 -20.94 -47.70 4.82
CA THR A 149 -20.17 -47.49 3.57
C THR A 149 -18.67 -47.19 3.76
N GLY A 150 -18.18 -47.09 4.99
CA GLY A 150 -16.73 -47.06 5.29
C GLY A 150 -15.94 -45.97 4.55
N ALA A 151 -14.98 -46.37 3.70
CA ALA A 151 -14.05 -45.46 3.01
C ALA A 151 -14.70 -44.53 1.98
N THR A 152 -15.89 -44.86 1.46
CA THR A 152 -16.59 -44.03 0.47
C THR A 152 -17.30 -42.84 1.11
N ALA A 153 -17.83 -42.98 2.33
CA ALA A 153 -18.39 -41.87 3.10
C ALA A 153 -17.34 -40.81 3.45
N ILE A 154 -16.11 -41.26 3.77
CA ILE A 154 -14.99 -40.36 4.05
C ILE A 154 -14.64 -39.53 2.81
N ARG A 155 -14.55 -40.16 1.64
CA ARG A 155 -14.29 -39.49 0.36
C ARG A 155 -15.41 -38.51 -0.04
N ASN A 156 -16.67 -38.88 0.17
CA ASN A 156 -17.81 -38.02 -0.17
C ASN A 156 -17.97 -36.83 0.79
N GLY A 157 -17.35 -36.85 1.97
CA GLY A 157 -17.26 -35.71 2.88
C GLY A 157 -16.02 -34.86 2.63
N GLY A 158 -15.26 -34.57 3.69
CA GLY A 158 -14.00 -33.82 3.63
C GLY A 158 -12.74 -34.65 3.41
N GLY A 159 -12.86 -35.89 2.95
CA GLY A 159 -11.72 -36.79 2.75
C GLY A 159 -11.08 -37.24 4.06
N LEU A 160 -9.90 -37.85 3.93
CA LEU A 160 -9.11 -38.29 5.08
C LEU A 160 -8.77 -37.13 6.01
N LEU A 161 -8.39 -35.97 5.47
CA LEU A 161 -8.01 -34.82 6.28
C LEU A 161 -9.19 -34.29 7.10
N GLY A 162 -10.36 -34.15 6.48
CA GLY A 162 -11.58 -33.78 7.19
C GLY A 162 -11.98 -34.78 8.28
N TYR A 163 -11.82 -36.09 8.03
CA TYR A 163 -12.04 -37.14 9.03
C TYR A 163 -11.09 -36.99 10.24
N TRP A 164 -9.79 -36.80 9.98
CA TRP A 164 -8.78 -36.67 11.04
C TRP A 164 -8.94 -35.41 11.88
N ILE A 165 -9.56 -34.35 11.35
CA ILE A 165 -9.87 -33.14 12.11
C ILE A 165 -11.18 -33.30 12.86
N ALA A 166 -12.23 -33.72 12.17
CA ALA A 166 -13.59 -33.69 12.70
C ALA A 166 -13.82 -34.78 13.76
N LYS A 167 -13.26 -35.98 13.60
CA LYS A 167 -13.42 -37.09 14.55
C LYS A 167 -12.91 -36.78 15.96
N PRO A 168 -11.64 -36.36 16.18
CA PRO A 168 -11.19 -36.01 17.53
C PRO A 168 -11.91 -34.77 18.06
N LEU A 169 -12.28 -33.82 17.20
CA LEU A 169 -13.00 -32.63 17.62
C LEU A 169 -14.39 -32.97 18.17
N VAL A 170 -15.16 -33.80 17.47
CA VAL A 170 -16.46 -34.27 17.95
C VAL A 170 -16.32 -35.13 19.20
N ALA A 171 -15.26 -35.92 19.31
CA ALA A 171 -14.99 -36.71 20.52
C ALA A 171 -14.70 -35.83 21.75
N LEU A 172 -14.09 -34.65 21.56
CA LEU A 172 -13.74 -33.73 22.65
C LEU A 172 -14.90 -32.82 23.08
N MET A 173 -15.67 -32.28 22.13
CA MET A 173 -16.62 -31.19 22.41
C MET A 173 -18.02 -31.43 21.81
N THR A 174 -18.33 -32.65 21.36
CA THR A 174 -19.58 -33.03 20.67
C THR A 174 -19.77 -32.37 19.31
N SER A 175 -20.70 -32.90 18.50
CA SER A 175 -21.02 -32.33 17.19
C SER A 175 -21.57 -30.90 17.29
N LEU A 176 -22.37 -30.61 18.32
CA LEU A 176 -23.02 -29.32 18.52
C LEU A 176 -22.03 -28.15 18.60
N LEU A 177 -20.88 -28.33 19.27
CA LEU A 177 -19.83 -27.31 19.37
C LEU A 177 -18.79 -27.39 18.23
N ALA A 178 -18.61 -28.56 17.61
CA ALA A 178 -17.66 -28.74 16.52
C ALA A 178 -18.04 -27.94 15.26
N TYR A 179 -19.35 -27.85 14.93
CA TYR A 179 -19.85 -27.03 13.81
C TYR A 179 -19.48 -25.54 13.92
N PRO A 180 -19.91 -24.82 14.98
CA PRO A 180 -19.63 -23.39 15.11
C PRO A 180 -18.13 -23.10 15.24
N LEU A 181 -17.35 -23.98 15.88
CA LEU A 181 -15.90 -23.80 15.98
C LEU A 181 -15.21 -23.88 14.61
N LEU A 182 -15.49 -24.92 13.81
CA LEU A 182 -14.90 -25.04 12.48
C LEU A 182 -15.38 -23.92 11.55
N PHE A 183 -16.63 -23.48 11.70
CA PHE A 183 -17.14 -22.32 10.98
C PHE A 183 -16.41 -21.02 11.38
N ALA A 184 -16.13 -20.81 12.66
CA ALA A 184 -15.35 -19.66 13.13
C ALA A 184 -13.90 -19.69 12.58
N ILE A 185 -13.26 -20.86 12.58
CA ILE A 185 -11.92 -21.05 12.00
C ILE A 185 -11.95 -20.82 10.48
N PHE A 186 -13.03 -21.22 9.80
CA PHE A 186 -13.23 -20.95 8.38
C PHE A 186 -13.32 -19.44 8.11
N LEU A 187 -14.15 -18.70 8.86
CA LEU A 187 -14.22 -17.24 8.74
C LEU A 187 -12.86 -16.59 9.05
N PHE A 188 -12.17 -17.06 10.08
CA PHE A 188 -10.83 -16.58 10.42
C PHE A 188 -9.82 -16.80 9.28
N GLY A 189 -9.89 -17.95 8.59
CA GLY A 189 -9.09 -18.21 7.39
C GLY A 189 -9.33 -17.19 6.28
N ILE A 190 -10.60 -16.78 6.04
CA ILE A 190 -10.94 -15.73 5.07
C ILE A 190 -10.31 -14.40 5.48
N LEU A 191 -10.37 -14.04 6.78
CA LEU A 191 -9.81 -12.81 7.30
C LEU A 191 -8.28 -12.76 7.15
N ILE A 192 -7.59 -13.88 7.38
CA ILE A 192 -6.14 -13.98 7.17
C ILE A 192 -5.80 -13.70 5.70
N ILE A 193 -6.54 -14.30 4.76
CA ILE A 193 -6.29 -14.09 3.33
C ILE A 193 -6.55 -12.63 2.91
N THR A 194 -7.66 -12.06 3.38
CA THR A 194 -8.13 -10.71 3.01
C THR A 194 -7.43 -9.57 3.77
N ALA A 195 -6.53 -9.89 4.71
CA ALA A 195 -5.80 -8.93 5.54
C ALA A 195 -6.71 -8.01 6.37
N THR A 196 -7.94 -8.42 6.67
CA THR A 196 -8.88 -7.60 7.44
C THR A 196 -8.72 -7.82 8.93
N PRO A 197 -8.37 -6.79 9.71
CA PRO A 197 -8.43 -6.85 11.17
C PRO A 197 -9.86 -7.10 11.63
N LEU A 198 -10.03 -7.89 12.70
CA LEU A 198 -11.35 -8.21 13.27
C LEU A 198 -12.17 -6.96 13.62
N SER A 199 -11.50 -5.88 14.03
CA SER A 199 -12.14 -4.60 14.35
C SER A 199 -12.80 -3.90 13.15
N LYS A 200 -12.41 -4.23 11.90
CA LYS A 200 -12.93 -3.58 10.69
C LYS A 200 -14.03 -4.38 9.97
N ILE A 201 -14.45 -5.52 10.54
CA ILE A 201 -15.45 -6.40 9.94
C ILE A 201 -16.82 -5.70 9.83
N GLY A 202 -17.26 -5.00 10.88
CA GLY A 202 -18.57 -4.33 10.90
C GLY A 202 -18.73 -3.28 9.80
N ILE A 203 -17.69 -2.50 9.54
CA ILE A 203 -17.68 -1.46 8.50
C ILE A 203 -17.80 -2.10 7.11
N ARG A 204 -17.09 -3.20 6.83
CA ARG A 204 -17.16 -3.88 5.54
C ARG A 204 -18.50 -4.56 5.29
N ILE A 205 -19.12 -5.12 6.33
CA ILE A 205 -20.48 -5.69 6.22
C ILE A 205 -21.48 -4.59 5.86
N LYS A 206 -21.41 -3.40 6.49
CA LYS A 206 -22.26 -2.26 6.13
C LYS A 206 -22.05 -1.82 4.67
N VAL A 207 -20.81 -1.70 4.22
CA VAL A 207 -20.50 -1.31 2.82
C VAL A 207 -21.03 -2.32 1.80
N ILE A 208 -20.85 -3.62 2.07
CA ILE A 208 -21.38 -4.68 1.18
C ILE A 208 -22.91 -4.69 1.21
N ALA A 209 -23.53 -4.49 2.37
CA ALA A 209 -24.99 -4.42 2.51
C ALA A 209 -25.57 -3.21 1.75
N ILE A 210 -24.93 -2.04 1.84
CA ILE A 210 -25.31 -0.83 1.09
C ILE A 210 -25.17 -1.07 -0.41
N TRP A 211 -24.07 -1.68 -0.86
CA TRP A 211 -23.86 -2.02 -2.27
C TRP A 211 -24.87 -3.07 -2.80
N LEU A 212 -25.27 -4.03 -1.95
CA LEU A 212 -26.32 -5.00 -2.30
C LEU A 212 -27.69 -4.32 -2.39
N TRP A 213 -27.97 -3.35 -1.50
CA TRP A 213 -29.24 -2.61 -1.48
C TRP A 213 -29.35 -1.57 -2.59
N SER A 214 -28.24 -0.97 -3.02
CA SER A 214 -28.18 0.01 -4.11
C SER A 214 -28.37 -0.61 -5.51
N LYS A 215 -28.54 -1.94 -5.60
CA LYS A 215 -28.90 -2.67 -6.82
C LYS A 215 -30.40 -3.00 -6.92
N ARG A 216 -31.27 -2.22 -6.27
CA ARG A 216 -32.69 -2.19 -6.68
C ARG A 216 -32.80 -1.29 -7.92
N PRO A 217 -33.41 -1.74 -9.03
CA PRO A 217 -33.57 -0.92 -10.22
C PRO A 217 -34.47 0.26 -9.85
N ALA A 218 -33.94 1.47 -9.99
CA ALA A 218 -34.75 2.67 -9.95
C ALA A 218 -35.82 2.55 -11.05
N ARG A 219 -37.07 2.69 -10.64
CA ARG A 219 -38.23 2.75 -11.53
C ARG A 219 -38.08 4.02 -12.37
N ASN A 220 -38.20 3.90 -13.70
CA ASN A 220 -38.34 5.03 -14.60
C ASN A 220 -39.60 5.79 -14.19
N ASP A 221 -39.43 7.00 -13.67
CA ASP A 221 -40.52 7.96 -13.55
C ASP A 221 -40.52 8.81 -14.82
N GLU A 222 -41.66 8.75 -15.53
CA GLU A 222 -41.96 9.52 -16.73
C GLU A 222 -42.05 11.01 -16.39
N ASP A 223 -41.69 11.83 -17.39
CA ASP A 223 -41.69 13.29 -17.37
C ASP A 223 -42.93 13.89 -16.69
N PHE A 224 -42.72 14.61 -15.59
CA PHE A 224 -43.76 15.40 -14.94
C PHE A 224 -43.52 16.88 -15.29
N GLU A 225 -44.41 17.44 -16.12
CA GLU A 225 -44.41 18.84 -16.52
C GLU A 225 -44.56 19.76 -15.30
N ILE A 226 -43.65 20.73 -15.19
CA ILE A 226 -43.66 21.80 -14.20
C ILE A 226 -44.77 22.77 -14.58
N SER A 227 -45.84 22.85 -13.78
CA SER A 227 -46.82 23.93 -13.89
C SER A 227 -46.40 25.13 -13.05
N ASP A 228 -46.39 26.29 -13.69
CA ASP A 228 -46.15 27.58 -13.05
C ASP A 228 -47.21 27.86 -11.98
N THR A 229 -46.80 27.82 -10.72
CA THR A 229 -47.55 28.43 -9.62
C THR A 229 -46.72 29.55 -9.03
N PRO A 230 -47.30 30.74 -8.81
CA PRO A 230 -46.54 31.88 -8.32
C PRO A 230 -46.13 31.68 -6.85
N PRO A 231 -44.94 32.16 -6.44
CA PRO A 231 -44.44 31.96 -5.09
C PRO A 231 -45.36 32.61 -4.05
N PHE A 232 -45.71 31.87 -3.00
CA PHE A 232 -46.43 32.40 -1.85
C PHE A 232 -45.43 33.13 -0.92
N GLU A 233 -45.67 34.42 -0.67
CA GLU A 233 -44.99 35.15 0.41
C GLU A 233 -45.55 34.68 1.76
N SER A 234 -44.69 34.19 2.65
CA SER A 234 -45.05 33.93 4.04
C SER A 234 -44.17 34.71 5.00
N PRO A 235 -44.72 35.21 6.12
CA PRO A 235 -44.16 36.34 6.85
C PRO A 235 -43.09 35.92 7.86
N VAL A 236 -42.15 36.82 8.07
CA VAL A 236 -41.09 36.75 9.08
C VAL A 236 -41.70 36.63 10.48
N VAL A 237 -41.41 35.54 11.20
CA VAL A 237 -41.76 35.39 12.62
C VAL A 237 -40.55 34.94 13.44
N ALA A 238 -40.08 35.88 14.25
CA ALA A 238 -39.45 35.83 15.57
C ALA A 238 -38.62 34.60 15.99
N TRP A 239 -37.34 34.87 16.24
CA TRP A 239 -36.39 34.04 16.98
C TRP A 239 -36.75 33.89 18.48
N ASN A 240 -36.75 32.65 18.95
CA ASN A 240 -36.14 32.12 20.20
C ASN A 240 -37.05 31.11 20.93
N GLN A 241 -36.59 29.86 21.06
CA GLN A 241 -36.39 29.18 22.36
C GLN A 241 -35.72 27.82 22.17
N GLU A 242 -34.80 27.54 23.09
CA GLU A 242 -33.87 26.42 23.17
C GLU A 242 -34.56 25.04 23.20
N THR A 243 -34.07 24.11 22.38
CA THR A 243 -34.02 22.67 22.70
C THR A 243 -32.89 22.02 21.89
N ASP A 244 -32.04 21.28 22.59
CA ASP A 244 -30.99 20.42 22.04
C ASP A 244 -31.58 19.42 21.03
N ASP A 245 -31.17 19.54 19.76
CA ASP A 245 -31.28 18.46 18.77
C ASP A 245 -30.03 18.43 17.90
N GLU A 246 -29.57 17.21 17.63
CA GLU A 246 -28.33 16.85 16.94
C GLU A 246 -28.17 17.56 15.59
N ILE A 247 -26.98 18.12 15.36
CA ILE A 247 -26.62 18.72 14.07
C ILE A 247 -26.53 17.61 13.02
N ASP A 248 -27.46 17.61 12.07
CA ASP A 248 -27.42 16.80 10.86
C ASP A 248 -26.36 17.39 9.91
N GLU A 249 -25.26 16.64 9.67
CA GLU A 249 -24.12 17.02 8.82
C GLU A 249 -24.49 17.15 7.32
N HIS A 250 -25.77 17.12 6.96
CA HIS A 250 -26.24 17.10 5.58
C HIS A 250 -26.72 18.46 5.01
N GLU A 251 -26.72 19.54 5.79
CA GLU A 251 -27.19 20.86 5.32
C GLU A 251 -26.07 21.88 5.00
N PHE A 252 -24.81 21.54 5.27
CA PHE A 252 -23.68 22.47 5.05
C PHE A 252 -23.09 22.46 3.62
N ASP A 253 -23.54 21.54 2.76
CA ASP A 253 -22.98 21.33 1.41
C ASP A 253 -23.74 22.08 0.29
N GLU A 254 -24.85 22.77 0.56
CA GLU A 254 -25.67 23.39 -0.50
C GLU A 254 -25.50 24.90 -0.71
N GLU A 255 -24.85 25.68 0.17
CA GLU A 255 -24.84 27.14 0.04
C GLU A 255 -23.54 27.79 -0.51
N PHE A 256 -22.54 27.00 -0.94
CA PHE A 256 -21.36 27.55 -1.64
C PHE A 256 -20.95 26.71 -2.85
N THR A 257 -21.84 26.61 -3.84
CA THR A 257 -21.43 26.23 -5.19
C THR A 257 -21.60 27.42 -6.13
N VAL A 258 -20.51 28.16 -6.33
CA VAL A 258 -20.41 29.09 -7.46
C VAL A 258 -20.40 28.23 -8.73
N GLU A 259 -21.44 28.33 -9.55
CA GLU A 259 -21.47 27.69 -10.86
C GLU A 259 -20.32 28.24 -11.72
N ILE A 260 -19.25 27.45 -11.84
CA ILE A 260 -18.27 27.64 -12.89
C ILE A 260 -18.99 27.28 -14.20
N PRO A 261 -19.08 28.19 -15.19
CA PRO A 261 -19.77 27.90 -16.45
C PRO A 261 -19.11 26.68 -17.10
N ARG A 262 -19.77 25.52 -16.99
CA ARG A 262 -19.37 24.31 -17.71
C ARG A 262 -19.84 24.48 -19.14
N GLN A 263 -18.90 24.78 -20.02
CA GLN A 263 -19.15 24.65 -21.46
C GLN A 263 -19.65 23.22 -21.75
N PRO A 264 -20.66 23.06 -22.61
CA PRO A 264 -21.21 21.75 -22.95
C PRO A 264 -20.10 20.83 -23.46
N LEU A 265 -20.01 19.64 -22.86
CA LEU A 265 -18.99 18.62 -23.12
C LEU A 265 -18.90 18.25 -24.60
N ASP A 266 -20.02 18.35 -25.32
CA ASP A 266 -20.12 18.05 -26.75
C ASP A 266 -19.40 19.08 -27.64
N ALA A 267 -19.21 20.31 -27.17
CA ALA A 267 -18.41 21.32 -27.88
C ALA A 267 -16.89 21.13 -27.68
N GLN A 268 -16.48 20.40 -26.63
CA GLN A 268 -15.07 20.07 -26.34
C GLN A 268 -14.65 18.69 -26.88
N LEU A 269 -15.62 17.86 -27.31
CA LEU A 269 -15.42 16.57 -27.97
C LEU A 269 -15.26 16.72 -29.50
N LYS A 270 -14.50 17.72 -29.97
CA LYS A 270 -13.88 17.55 -31.29
C LYS A 270 -12.88 16.42 -31.13
N GLU A 271 -13.20 15.26 -31.70
CA GLU A 271 -12.28 14.14 -31.82
C GLU A 271 -10.93 14.68 -32.31
N ALA A 272 -9.91 14.58 -31.43
CA ALA A 272 -8.55 14.80 -31.86
C ALA A 272 -8.29 13.84 -33.03
N PRO A 273 -7.77 14.33 -34.18
CA PRO A 273 -7.54 13.47 -35.32
C PRO A 273 -6.70 12.28 -34.86
N LYS A 274 -7.14 11.07 -35.17
CA LYS A 274 -6.37 9.84 -34.96
C LYS A 274 -5.08 9.94 -35.78
N SER A 275 -4.04 10.53 -35.20
CA SER A 275 -2.70 10.46 -35.77
C SER A 275 -2.16 9.07 -35.43
N GLU A 276 -2.27 8.15 -36.38
CA GLU A 276 -1.49 6.89 -36.40
C GLU A 276 0.01 7.12 -36.67
N ARG A 277 0.45 8.38 -36.70
CA ARG A 277 1.84 8.73 -36.93
C ARG A 277 2.65 8.46 -35.66
N ARG A 278 3.86 7.93 -35.86
CA ARG A 278 4.91 7.84 -34.83
C ARG A 278 5.02 9.16 -34.07
N PRO A 279 5.49 9.19 -32.81
CA PRO A 279 5.82 10.44 -32.15
C PRO A 279 6.89 11.15 -32.99
N GLU A 280 6.44 12.03 -33.88
CA GLU A 280 7.27 12.93 -34.65
C GLU A 280 7.37 14.19 -33.82
N GLN A 281 8.60 14.43 -33.38
CA GLN A 281 9.00 15.65 -32.70
C GLN A 281 8.44 16.86 -33.47
N LEU A 282 7.86 17.82 -32.76
CA LEU A 282 7.77 19.19 -33.27
C LEU A 282 9.21 19.70 -33.32
N LEU A 283 9.92 19.32 -34.38
CA LEU A 283 11.23 19.89 -34.67
C LEU A 283 10.96 21.38 -34.82
N LEU A 284 11.55 22.18 -33.93
CA LEU A 284 11.82 23.57 -34.23
C LEU A 284 12.47 23.53 -35.61
N THR A 285 11.82 24.12 -36.61
CA THR A 285 12.48 24.35 -37.90
C THR A 285 13.82 24.99 -37.59
N SER A 286 14.87 24.62 -38.34
CA SER A 286 16.26 25.08 -38.15
C SER A 286 16.44 26.61 -38.08
N ASP A 287 15.36 27.36 -38.33
CA ASP A 287 15.28 28.80 -38.40
C ASP A 287 14.70 29.45 -37.11
N VAL A 288 14.20 28.67 -36.13
CA VAL A 288 13.61 29.20 -34.89
C VAL A 288 14.57 28.99 -33.71
N LYS A 289 15.26 30.07 -33.32
CA LYS A 289 16.11 30.09 -32.13
C LYS A 289 15.25 30.15 -30.87
N TYR A 290 15.32 29.11 -30.04
CA TYR A 290 14.64 29.11 -28.73
C TYR A 290 15.35 30.06 -27.77
N GLU A 291 14.64 31.06 -27.25
CA GLU A 291 15.14 31.94 -26.21
C GLU A 291 14.62 31.51 -24.83
N LEU A 292 15.54 31.42 -23.86
CA LEU A 292 15.19 31.08 -22.50
C LEU A 292 14.29 32.18 -21.89
N PRO A 293 13.27 31.81 -21.11
CA PRO A 293 12.38 32.78 -20.47
C PRO A 293 13.14 33.61 -19.42
N SER A 294 12.82 34.91 -19.33
CA SER A 294 13.42 35.79 -18.31
C SER A 294 13.06 35.33 -16.89
N GLN A 295 14.00 35.48 -15.95
CA GLN A 295 13.75 35.23 -14.53
C GLN A 295 12.72 36.18 -13.91
N ASP A 296 12.42 37.30 -14.56
CA ASP A 296 11.42 38.28 -14.12
C ASP A 296 9.98 37.74 -14.17
N LEU A 297 9.74 36.68 -14.95
CA LEU A 297 8.45 35.99 -14.97
C LEU A 297 8.13 35.31 -13.63
N LEU A 298 9.16 35.00 -12.83
CA LEU A 298 8.98 34.43 -11.50
C LEU A 298 8.80 35.51 -10.44
N ARG A 299 7.66 35.45 -9.75
CA ARG A 299 7.35 36.33 -8.61
C ARG A 299 8.45 36.27 -7.54
N VAL A 300 8.69 37.42 -6.94
CA VAL A 300 9.58 37.59 -5.79
C VAL A 300 8.77 37.33 -4.52
N GLY A 301 9.34 36.57 -3.58
CA GLY A 301 8.72 36.31 -2.28
C GLY A 301 8.87 37.49 -1.30
N PRO A 302 8.11 37.48 -0.19
CA PRO A 302 8.31 38.46 0.87
C PRO A 302 9.69 38.31 1.52
N ALA A 303 10.26 39.42 2.00
CA ALA A 303 11.55 39.43 2.68
C ALA A 303 11.49 38.62 3.98
N ALA A 304 12.56 37.85 4.25
CA ALA A 304 12.64 37.00 5.44
C ALA A 304 12.66 37.83 6.73
N LYS A 305 11.84 37.45 7.71
CA LYS A 305 11.81 38.12 9.02
C LYS A 305 12.77 37.44 9.99
N ALA A 306 13.85 38.12 10.34
CA ALA A 306 14.85 37.57 11.27
C ALA A 306 14.32 37.33 12.71
N LYS A 307 13.40 38.19 13.21
CA LYS A 307 12.84 38.08 14.56
C LYS A 307 11.38 38.52 14.61
N SER A 308 10.54 37.80 15.36
CA SER A 308 9.17 38.19 15.69
C SER A 308 8.97 38.21 17.21
N LYS A 309 8.01 39.02 17.70
CA LYS A 309 7.60 39.02 19.11
C LYS A 309 7.14 37.63 19.59
N VAL A 310 6.65 36.81 18.65
CA VAL A 310 6.21 35.42 18.90
C VAL A 310 7.38 34.52 19.30
N ASN A 311 8.61 34.79 18.82
CA ASN A 311 9.75 33.95 19.19
C ASN A 311 10.10 34.12 20.67
N ASP A 312 10.04 35.35 21.19
CA ASP A 312 10.34 35.65 22.59
C ASP A 312 9.31 35.01 23.53
N SER A 313 8.01 34.96 23.15
CA SER A 313 6.99 34.27 23.94
C SER A 313 7.22 32.76 23.99
N VAL A 314 7.63 32.14 22.89
CA VAL A 314 7.93 30.70 22.85
C VAL A 314 9.14 30.36 23.71
N VAL A 315 10.19 31.20 23.73
CA VAL A 315 11.34 31.01 24.63
C VAL A 315 10.89 31.04 26.10
N ALA A 316 10.00 31.99 26.46
CA ALA A 316 9.45 32.06 27.80
C ALA A 316 8.64 30.81 28.16
N SER A 317 7.76 30.34 27.27
CA SER A 317 6.97 29.11 27.46
C SER A 317 7.84 27.87 27.61
N LEU A 318 8.89 27.71 26.80
CA LEU A 318 9.84 26.60 26.91
C LEU A 318 10.57 26.61 28.25
N THR A 319 11.03 27.80 28.67
CA THR A 319 11.72 27.98 29.95
C THR A 319 10.81 27.65 31.13
N GLU A 320 9.54 28.05 31.06
CA GLU A 320 8.54 27.71 32.07
C GLU A 320 8.27 26.21 32.14
N VAL A 321 8.13 25.53 31.00
CA VAL A 321 7.96 24.07 30.96
C VAL A 321 9.15 23.35 31.59
N PHE A 322 10.38 23.73 31.25
CA PHE A 322 11.56 23.09 31.86
C PHE A 322 11.62 23.30 33.37
N LYS A 323 11.22 24.48 33.85
CA LYS A 323 11.11 24.77 35.28
C LYS A 323 10.03 23.94 35.97
N GLN A 324 8.83 23.82 35.39
CA GLN A 324 7.71 23.06 35.95
C GLN A 324 8.01 21.56 36.08
N PHE A 325 8.77 21.00 35.14
CA PHE A 325 9.14 19.57 35.12
C PHE A 325 10.51 19.28 35.75
N GLU A 326 11.12 20.28 36.38
CA GLU A 326 12.42 20.19 37.05
C GLU A 326 13.49 19.56 36.12
N ILE A 327 13.59 20.11 34.91
CA ILE A 327 14.62 19.75 33.93
C ILE A 327 15.62 20.90 33.87
N ASP A 328 16.88 20.61 34.19
CA ASP A 328 17.99 21.54 34.03
C ASP A 328 18.35 21.68 32.54
N ALA A 329 17.68 22.62 31.87
CA ALA A 329 17.86 22.91 30.46
C ALA A 329 17.64 24.41 30.19
N GLN A 330 18.41 24.98 29.26
CA GLN A 330 18.34 26.40 28.91
C GLN A 330 18.25 26.58 27.39
N VAL A 331 17.35 27.47 26.96
CA VAL A 331 17.29 27.91 25.55
C VAL A 331 18.41 28.92 25.31
N THR A 332 19.43 28.56 24.54
CA THR A 332 20.59 29.42 24.27
C THR A 332 20.41 30.29 23.05
N GLY A 333 19.61 29.85 22.09
CA GLY A 333 19.32 30.61 20.87
C GLY A 333 18.18 30.00 20.08
N PHE A 334 17.85 30.64 18.96
CA PHE A 334 16.94 30.08 17.98
C PHE A 334 17.36 30.51 16.58
N MET A 335 17.06 29.66 15.61
CA MET A 335 17.23 29.93 14.20
C MET A 335 15.85 29.84 13.54
N ARG A 336 15.40 30.97 12.99
CA ARG A 336 14.09 31.06 12.36
C ARG A 336 14.19 30.70 10.88
N GLY A 337 13.54 29.61 10.50
CA GLY A 337 13.28 29.27 9.11
C GLY A 337 11.93 29.82 8.62
N PRO A 338 11.59 29.58 7.35
CA PRO A 338 10.35 30.09 6.74
C PRO A 338 9.09 29.46 7.35
N THR A 339 9.10 28.14 7.57
CA THR A 339 7.92 27.39 8.07
C THR A 339 8.04 27.03 9.55
N VAL A 340 9.25 26.77 10.02
CA VAL A 340 9.54 26.33 11.39
C VAL A 340 10.68 27.16 11.97
N THR A 341 10.67 27.38 13.28
CA THR A 341 11.79 27.92 14.04
C THR A 341 12.41 26.80 14.86
N ARG A 342 13.73 26.66 14.79
CA ARG A 342 14.50 25.73 15.60
C ARG A 342 15.05 26.45 16.82
N TYR A 343 14.64 26.03 18.01
CA TYR A 343 15.16 26.50 19.29
C TYR A 343 16.29 25.59 19.74
N GLU A 344 17.45 26.17 20.03
CA GLU A 344 18.62 25.45 20.55
C GLU A 344 18.53 25.40 22.07
N VAL A 345 18.48 24.18 22.61
CA VAL A 345 18.36 23.91 24.04
C VAL A 345 19.60 23.16 24.52
N GLU A 346 20.36 23.77 25.41
CA GLU A 346 21.47 23.13 26.09
C GLU A 346 20.99 22.44 27.36
N LEU A 347 21.53 21.24 27.60
CA LEU A 347 21.22 20.40 28.75
C LEU A 347 22.26 20.60 29.84
N GLY A 348 21.80 20.69 31.09
CA GLY A 348 22.65 20.67 32.26
C GLY A 348 23.35 19.32 32.48
N ASN A 349 24.36 19.32 33.34
CA ASN A 349 25.12 18.13 33.66
C ASN A 349 24.20 17.06 34.28
N ALA A 350 24.31 15.82 33.79
CA ALA A 350 23.51 14.66 34.21
C ALA A 350 22.02 14.64 33.78
N VAL A 351 21.57 15.57 32.94
CA VAL A 351 20.23 15.47 32.31
C VAL A 351 20.27 14.57 31.09
N LYS A 352 19.42 13.54 31.10
CA LYS A 352 19.25 12.62 29.97
C LYS A 352 18.42 13.26 28.86
N VAL A 353 18.86 13.09 27.62
CA VAL A 353 18.14 13.55 26.40
C VAL A 353 16.70 13.05 26.37
N GLU A 354 16.47 11.80 26.80
CA GLU A 354 15.15 11.17 26.77
C GLU A 354 14.12 11.93 27.64
N ARG A 355 14.56 12.69 28.66
CA ARG A 355 13.65 13.50 29.46
C ARG A 355 13.03 14.63 28.64
N ILE A 356 13.79 15.27 27.74
CA ILE A 356 13.23 16.29 26.84
C ILE A 356 12.31 15.64 25.81
N THR A 357 12.72 14.52 25.22
CA THR A 357 11.87 13.81 24.25
C THR A 357 10.52 13.39 24.85
N ALA A 358 10.51 12.99 26.13
CA ALA A 358 9.28 12.66 26.85
C ALA A 358 8.34 13.87 27.06
N LEU A 359 8.86 15.09 27.12
CA LEU A 359 8.06 16.31 27.25
C LEU A 359 7.46 16.82 25.94
N SER A 360 7.67 16.14 24.81
CA SER A 360 7.16 16.57 23.49
C SER A 360 5.69 17.03 23.51
N LYS A 361 4.80 16.29 24.21
CA LYS A 361 3.38 16.66 24.34
C LYS A 361 3.14 17.88 25.23
N ASN A 362 3.89 18.03 26.31
CA ASN A 362 3.76 19.17 27.22
C ASN A 362 4.28 20.46 26.57
N ILE A 363 5.39 20.35 25.83
CA ILE A 363 5.93 21.44 25.02
C ILE A 363 4.89 21.84 23.96
N SER A 364 4.35 20.88 23.20
CA SER A 364 3.30 21.09 22.22
C SER A 364 2.08 21.83 22.80
N TYR A 365 1.65 21.46 24.01
CA TYR A 365 0.58 22.14 24.72
C TYR A 365 0.96 23.59 25.11
N ALA A 366 2.13 23.79 25.71
CA ALA A 366 2.58 25.10 26.18
C ALA A 366 2.81 26.11 25.05
N VAL A 367 3.26 25.65 23.88
CA VAL A 367 3.49 26.51 22.71
C VAL A 367 2.28 26.58 21.77
N ALA A 368 1.14 25.98 22.17
CA ALA A 368 -0.09 25.92 21.39
C ALA A 368 0.11 25.41 19.94
N SER A 369 0.96 24.40 19.77
CA SER A 369 1.30 23.85 18.45
C SER A 369 1.25 22.34 18.44
N SER A 370 0.48 21.75 17.54
CA SER A 370 0.29 20.29 17.42
C SER A 370 1.49 19.56 16.81
N GLU A 371 2.41 20.27 16.16
CA GLU A 371 3.49 19.70 15.34
C GLU A 371 4.89 20.09 15.87
N VAL A 372 5.21 19.70 17.12
CA VAL A 372 6.56 19.92 17.67
C VAL A 372 7.48 18.74 17.34
N ARG A 373 8.65 19.03 16.76
CA ARG A 373 9.68 18.03 16.44
C ARG A 373 10.94 18.27 17.26
N ILE A 374 11.46 17.21 17.88
CA ILE A 374 12.69 17.28 18.70
C ILE A 374 13.81 16.54 17.95
N LEU A 375 14.90 17.25 17.69
CA LEU A 375 16.14 16.74 17.11
C LEU A 375 17.20 16.65 18.21
N SER A 376 17.69 15.45 18.49
CA SER A 376 18.77 15.28 19.46
C SER A 376 19.77 14.21 19.02
N PRO A 377 21.09 14.50 19.06
CA PRO A 377 21.73 15.82 19.19
C PRO A 377 21.71 16.61 17.87
N ILE A 378 21.89 17.94 17.94
CA ILE A 378 22.17 18.75 16.73
C ILE A 378 23.56 18.38 16.19
N PRO A 379 23.72 18.04 14.90
CA PRO A 379 25.03 17.75 14.33
C PRO A 379 26.03 18.89 14.58
N GLY A 380 27.18 18.57 15.18
CA GLY A 380 28.23 19.56 15.46
C GLY A 380 28.02 20.44 16.71
N LYS A 381 26.93 20.27 17.48
CA LYS A 381 26.67 21.00 18.73
C LYS A 381 26.21 20.06 19.85
N SER A 382 26.56 20.38 21.10
CA SER A 382 26.08 19.67 22.30
C SER A 382 24.72 20.21 22.77
N ALA A 383 23.76 20.30 21.86
CA ALA A 383 22.44 20.88 22.10
C ALA A 383 21.31 20.04 21.47
N VAL A 384 20.12 20.19 22.01
CA VAL A 384 18.86 19.62 21.51
C VAL A 384 18.13 20.70 20.71
N GLY A 385 17.71 20.38 19.49
CA GLY A 385 16.93 21.26 18.63
C GLY A 385 15.43 20.99 18.79
N ILE A 386 14.65 21.98 19.19
CA ILE A 386 13.18 21.90 19.23
C ILE A 386 12.63 22.74 18.07
N GLU A 387 12.07 22.07 17.07
CA GLU A 387 11.46 22.71 15.91
C GLU A 387 9.97 22.95 16.19
N ILE A 388 9.56 24.22 16.12
CA ILE A 388 8.19 24.67 16.35
C ILE A 388 7.71 25.40 15.09
N PRO A 389 6.53 25.04 14.54
CA PRO A 389 5.94 25.75 13.41
C PRO A 389 5.71 27.23 13.70
N ASN A 390 6.03 28.08 12.74
CA ASN A 390 5.73 29.50 12.81
C ASN A 390 4.22 29.73 12.64
N ALA A 391 3.65 30.66 13.41
CA ALA A 391 2.29 31.13 13.20
C ALA A 391 2.17 31.93 11.89
N ASP A 392 3.18 32.74 11.57
CA ASP A 392 3.33 33.48 10.32
C ASP A 392 4.28 32.75 9.37
N ARG A 393 3.80 31.67 8.75
CA ARG A 393 4.58 30.90 7.75
C ARG A 393 4.89 31.76 6.53
N GLU A 394 6.15 31.81 6.15
CA GLU A 394 6.59 32.53 4.94
C GLU A 394 6.43 31.63 3.69
N ILE A 395 5.92 32.21 2.60
CA ILE A 395 5.84 31.52 1.32
C ILE A 395 7.23 31.57 0.67
N VAL A 396 7.80 30.39 0.39
CA VAL A 396 9.05 30.27 -0.36
C VAL A 396 8.73 30.36 -1.85
N ALA A 397 9.07 31.48 -2.49
CA ALA A 397 8.86 31.67 -3.92
C ALA A 397 9.98 31.03 -4.75
N LEU A 398 9.61 30.34 -5.83
CA LEU A 398 10.55 29.73 -6.77
C LEU A 398 11.58 30.74 -7.32
N GLY A 399 11.12 31.95 -7.62
CA GLY A 399 11.97 33.01 -8.17
C GLY A 399 13.14 33.37 -7.27
N ASP A 400 12.94 33.38 -5.96
CA ASP A 400 14.00 33.72 -5.01
C ASP A 400 15.07 32.63 -4.96
N VAL A 401 14.67 31.37 -5.07
CA VAL A 401 15.59 30.22 -5.11
C VAL A 401 16.39 30.25 -6.42
N MET A 402 15.72 30.51 -7.55
CA MET A 402 16.36 30.55 -8.87
C MET A 402 17.31 31.75 -9.04
N ARG A 403 17.05 32.86 -8.35
CA ARG A 403 17.92 34.05 -8.28
C ARG A 403 19.02 33.95 -7.21
N SER A 404 19.04 32.87 -6.42
CA SER A 404 20.03 32.70 -5.37
C SER A 404 21.44 32.51 -5.94
N SER A 405 22.46 32.83 -5.13
CA SER A 405 23.86 32.54 -5.49
C SER A 405 24.09 31.04 -5.75
N VAL A 406 23.40 30.16 -5.03
CA VAL A 406 23.49 28.71 -5.21
C VAL A 406 23.04 28.31 -6.62
N ALA A 407 21.92 28.86 -7.09
CA ALA A 407 21.43 28.62 -8.45
C ALA A 407 22.27 29.32 -9.52
N GLY A 408 22.83 30.50 -9.22
CA GLY A 408 23.67 31.25 -10.14
C GLY A 408 25.06 30.64 -10.37
N LEU A 409 25.60 29.90 -9.39
CA LEU A 409 26.91 29.27 -9.47
C LEU A 409 26.91 27.93 -10.23
N ASP A 410 25.81 27.18 -10.18
CA ASP A 410 25.68 25.92 -10.92
C ASP A 410 24.91 26.18 -12.22
N HIS A 411 25.59 26.06 -13.37
CA HIS A 411 25.01 26.29 -14.70
C HIS A 411 24.46 25.02 -15.36
N HIS A 412 24.43 23.88 -14.66
CA HIS A 412 23.98 22.62 -15.25
C HIS A 412 22.49 22.65 -15.62
N PRO A 413 22.05 22.26 -16.83
CA PRO A 413 20.67 22.46 -17.32
C PRO A 413 19.60 21.76 -16.45
N MET A 414 19.94 20.60 -15.86
CA MET A 414 19.07 19.82 -14.96
C MET A 414 19.11 20.25 -13.48
N LEU A 415 19.56 21.47 -13.17
CA LEU A 415 19.46 22.04 -11.83
C LEU A 415 18.01 22.45 -11.55
N VAL A 416 17.46 21.96 -10.44
CA VAL A 416 16.11 22.26 -9.97
C VAL A 416 16.15 22.94 -8.61
N ALA A 417 15.30 23.94 -8.43
CA ALA A 417 15.08 24.58 -7.13
C ALA A 417 14.21 23.68 -6.25
N LEU A 418 14.71 23.34 -5.05
CA LEU A 418 13.93 22.58 -4.06
C LEU A 418 13.20 23.50 -3.09
N GLY A 419 13.82 24.62 -2.70
CA GLY A 419 13.23 25.57 -1.77
C GLY A 419 14.26 26.19 -0.83
N LYS A 420 13.85 26.34 0.44
CA LYS A 420 14.71 26.75 1.54
C LYS A 420 14.76 25.67 2.60
N ASP A 421 15.90 25.53 3.27
CA ASP A 421 16.01 24.66 4.43
C ASP A 421 15.36 25.30 5.69
N VAL A 422 15.43 24.58 6.80
CA VAL A 422 14.97 25.03 8.13
C VAL A 422 15.72 26.24 8.68
N GLU A 423 16.89 26.55 8.12
CA GLU A 423 17.73 27.70 8.49
C GLU A 423 17.46 28.91 7.59
N GLY A 424 16.69 28.71 6.51
CA GLY A 424 16.37 29.73 5.51
C GLY A 424 17.34 29.79 4.33
N ASN A 425 18.35 28.91 4.28
CA ASN A 425 19.29 28.86 3.17
C ASN A 425 18.61 28.29 1.92
N PHE A 426 18.97 28.81 0.74
CA PHE A 426 18.45 28.32 -0.53
C PHE A 426 19.04 26.95 -0.87
N VAL A 427 18.17 26.04 -1.31
CA VAL A 427 18.53 24.67 -1.68
C VAL A 427 18.12 24.39 -3.12
N CYS A 428 19.12 24.02 -3.92
CA CYS A 428 18.98 23.53 -5.28
C CYS A 428 19.56 22.11 -5.36
N ALA A 429 19.06 21.31 -6.31
CA ALA A 429 19.60 19.98 -6.57
C ALA A 429 19.81 19.77 -8.06
N ASN A 430 20.89 19.07 -8.42
CA ASN A 430 21.14 18.68 -9.79
C ASN A 430 20.60 17.26 -10.01
N LEU A 431 19.58 17.13 -10.85
CA LEU A 431 18.96 15.84 -11.14
C LEU A 431 19.90 14.86 -11.86
N ALA A 432 20.93 15.32 -12.56
CA ALA A 432 21.92 14.41 -13.15
C ALA A 432 22.77 13.69 -12.09
N LYS A 433 22.99 14.32 -10.93
CA LYS A 433 23.68 13.69 -9.77
C LYS A 433 22.75 12.78 -8.97
N MET A 434 21.43 12.93 -9.15
CA MET A 434 20.38 12.13 -8.53
C MET A 434 19.57 11.45 -9.64
N PRO A 435 20.12 10.41 -10.32
CA PRO A 435 19.64 9.95 -11.62
C PRO A 435 18.16 9.57 -11.62
N HIS A 436 17.62 9.18 -10.45
CA HIS A 436 16.19 8.99 -10.24
C HIS A 436 15.76 9.62 -8.91
N LEU A 437 14.57 10.25 -8.90
CA LEU A 437 13.97 10.86 -7.73
C LEU A 437 12.57 10.29 -7.49
N LEU A 438 12.26 9.93 -6.24
CA LEU A 438 10.92 9.55 -5.80
C LEU A 438 10.30 10.70 -4.99
N VAL A 439 9.17 11.21 -5.44
CA VAL A 439 8.40 12.26 -4.73
C VAL A 439 7.07 11.67 -4.24
N ALA A 440 6.84 11.69 -2.93
CA ALA A 440 5.63 11.17 -2.29
C ALA A 440 5.05 12.19 -1.29
N GLY A 441 3.72 12.25 -1.19
CA GLY A 441 3.00 13.12 -0.26
C GLY A 441 1.49 12.93 -0.38
N ALA A 442 0.77 13.17 0.72
CA ALA A 442 -0.69 13.18 0.74
C ALA A 442 -1.25 14.38 -0.06
N THR A 443 -2.55 14.37 -0.37
CA THR A 443 -3.23 15.53 -0.98
C THR A 443 -3.05 16.76 -0.09
N GLY A 444 -2.68 17.90 -0.68
CA GLY A 444 -2.41 19.13 0.06
C GLY A 444 -1.00 19.24 0.67
N ALA A 445 -0.19 18.19 0.62
CA ALA A 445 1.18 18.23 1.16
C ALA A 445 2.19 19.01 0.28
N GLY A 446 1.77 19.55 -0.87
CA GLY A 446 2.63 20.32 -1.77
C GLY A 446 3.37 19.51 -2.85
N LYS A 447 3.04 18.23 -3.05
CA LYS A 447 3.64 17.37 -4.09
C LYS A 447 3.55 18.00 -5.49
N SER A 448 2.38 18.51 -5.86
CA SER A 448 2.14 19.07 -7.19
C SER A 448 2.90 20.39 -7.38
N SER A 449 2.91 21.25 -6.36
CA SER A 449 3.71 22.48 -6.36
C SER A 449 5.21 22.19 -6.52
N MET A 450 5.71 21.13 -5.86
CA MET A 450 7.09 20.67 -5.98
C MET A 450 7.42 20.21 -7.41
N ILE A 451 6.55 19.39 -8.03
CA ILE A 451 6.74 18.94 -9.41
C ILE A 451 6.76 20.12 -10.38
N ASN A 452 5.83 21.07 -10.21
CA ASN A 452 5.78 22.28 -11.05
C ASN A 452 7.02 23.15 -10.87
N ALA A 453 7.52 23.28 -9.63
CA ALA A 453 8.77 23.99 -9.35
C ALA A 453 9.97 23.34 -10.06
N MET A 454 10.06 22.00 -10.06
CA MET A 454 11.11 21.27 -10.76
C MET A 454 11.05 21.46 -12.27
N ILE A 455 9.88 21.24 -12.89
CA ILE A 455 9.71 21.38 -14.34
C ILE A 455 10.02 22.83 -14.76
N THR A 456 9.46 23.81 -14.04
CA THR A 456 9.70 25.23 -14.34
C THR A 456 11.18 25.59 -14.20
N SER A 457 11.90 25.04 -13.22
CA SER A 457 13.34 25.26 -13.08
C SER A 457 14.14 24.80 -14.30
N ILE A 458 13.74 23.66 -14.89
CA ILE A 458 14.35 23.13 -16.13
C ILE A 458 14.01 24.05 -17.31
N LEU A 459 12.73 24.40 -17.50
CA LEU A 459 12.30 25.24 -18.62
C LEU A 459 12.94 26.63 -18.64
N MET A 460 13.34 27.14 -17.47
CA MET A 460 14.02 28.43 -17.36
C MET A 460 15.51 28.39 -17.67
N ARG A 461 16.11 27.20 -17.75
CA ARG A 461 17.57 27.06 -17.85
C ARG A 461 18.02 26.14 -18.99
N ALA A 462 17.14 25.30 -19.50
CA ALA A 462 17.44 24.34 -20.55
C ALA A 462 16.65 24.64 -21.81
N THR A 463 17.33 24.58 -22.95
CA THR A 463 16.65 24.56 -24.25
C THR A 463 16.11 23.16 -24.56
N PRO A 464 15.19 23.00 -25.53
CA PRO A 464 14.71 21.68 -25.98
C PRO A 464 15.82 20.75 -26.51
N ASP A 465 16.96 21.31 -26.88
CA ASP A 465 18.15 20.54 -27.30
C ASP A 465 18.95 20.02 -26.10
N ASP A 466 18.92 20.73 -24.97
CA ASP A 466 19.62 20.33 -23.73
C ASP A 466 18.82 19.27 -22.95
N VAL A 467 17.51 19.46 -22.81
CA VAL A 467 16.64 18.60 -22.01
C VAL A 467 15.32 18.34 -22.73
N ARG A 468 14.95 17.08 -22.84
CA ARG A 468 13.65 16.63 -23.36
C ARG A 468 12.85 15.92 -22.29
N LEU A 469 11.54 16.09 -22.33
CA LEU A 469 10.60 15.63 -21.30
C LEU A 469 9.57 14.67 -21.88
N ILE A 470 9.25 13.63 -21.10
CA ILE A 470 8.07 12.80 -21.29
C ILE A 470 7.23 12.96 -20.01
N LEU A 471 6.04 13.53 -20.16
CA LEU A 471 5.14 13.77 -19.04
C LEU A 471 3.98 12.76 -19.07
N ILE A 472 3.74 12.13 -17.93
CA ILE A 472 2.69 11.12 -17.74
C ILE A 472 1.75 11.59 -16.64
N ASP A 473 0.54 12.00 -17.01
CA ASP A 473 -0.50 12.45 -16.07
C ASP A 473 -1.78 11.62 -16.26
N PRO A 474 -1.93 10.50 -15.55
CA PRO A 474 -3.11 9.65 -15.66
C PRO A 474 -4.38 10.32 -15.09
N LYS A 475 -4.25 11.39 -14.31
CA LYS A 475 -5.39 12.09 -13.67
C LYS A 475 -5.78 13.38 -14.39
N ARG A 476 -4.93 13.92 -15.26
CA ARG A 476 -5.13 15.18 -16.02
C ARG A 476 -5.34 16.42 -15.15
N VAL A 477 -4.73 16.44 -13.97
CA VAL A 477 -4.93 17.53 -13.01
C VAL A 477 -3.72 18.46 -12.96
N GLU A 478 -2.51 17.93 -13.07
CA GLU A 478 -1.31 18.64 -12.63
C GLU A 478 -0.45 19.11 -13.80
N LEU A 479 -0.29 18.27 -14.82
CA LEU A 479 0.71 18.51 -15.87
C LEU A 479 0.12 19.11 -17.14
N THR A 480 -1.20 19.20 -17.25
CA THR A 480 -1.91 19.71 -18.45
C THR A 480 -1.47 21.11 -18.85
N ALA A 481 -0.99 21.93 -17.91
CA ALA A 481 -0.45 23.26 -18.18
C ALA A 481 0.82 23.27 -19.06
N TYR A 482 1.50 22.13 -19.20
CA TYR A 482 2.71 21.97 -20.00
C TYR A 482 2.44 21.45 -21.42
N GLU A 483 1.18 21.28 -21.82
CA GLU A 483 0.85 20.79 -23.16
C GLU A 483 1.39 21.76 -24.23
N GLY A 484 2.08 21.22 -25.24
CA GLY A 484 2.60 22.01 -26.37
C GLY A 484 3.93 22.71 -26.15
N ILE A 485 4.61 22.56 -25.00
CA ILE A 485 5.97 23.07 -24.85
C ILE A 485 6.95 22.31 -25.78
N PRO A 486 7.97 22.98 -26.35
CA PRO A 486 8.88 22.35 -27.31
C PRO A 486 9.80 21.29 -26.70
N HIS A 487 9.95 21.25 -25.37
CA HIS A 487 10.70 20.23 -24.65
C HIS A 487 10.01 18.85 -24.66
N LEU A 488 8.73 18.76 -25.01
CA LEU A 488 8.01 17.49 -25.01
C LEU A 488 8.34 16.63 -26.23
N ILE A 489 8.73 15.38 -25.98
CA ILE A 489 8.91 14.37 -27.04
C ILE A 489 7.55 13.86 -27.53
N THR A 490 6.59 13.74 -26.61
CA THR A 490 5.24 13.25 -26.87
C THR A 490 4.21 14.16 -26.20
N PRO A 491 2.97 14.23 -26.72
CA PRO A 491 1.85 14.81 -25.97
C PRO A 491 1.72 14.17 -24.58
N ILE A 492 1.11 14.89 -23.63
CA ILE A 492 1.02 14.40 -22.25
C ILE A 492 0.27 13.06 -22.22
N ILE A 493 0.91 12.04 -21.65
CA ILE A 493 0.39 10.68 -21.68
C ILE A 493 -0.60 10.49 -20.54
N THR A 494 -1.87 10.31 -20.88
CA THR A 494 -2.94 10.08 -19.89
C THR A 494 -3.33 8.60 -19.78
N ASN A 495 -2.99 7.78 -20.78
CA ASN A 495 -3.35 6.36 -20.81
C ASN A 495 -2.21 5.48 -20.26
N PRO A 496 -2.44 4.65 -19.22
CA PRO A 496 -1.41 3.79 -18.64
C PRO A 496 -0.74 2.81 -19.63
N LYS A 497 -1.46 2.35 -20.66
CA LYS A 497 -0.87 1.46 -21.69
C LYS A 497 0.15 2.22 -22.54
N LYS A 498 -0.21 3.42 -23.00
CA LYS A 498 0.72 4.30 -23.74
C LYS A 498 1.91 4.71 -22.88
N ALA A 499 1.71 4.87 -21.57
CA ALA A 499 2.80 5.15 -20.64
C ALA A 499 3.82 4.00 -20.59
N ALA A 500 3.35 2.75 -20.58
CA ALA A 500 4.24 1.58 -20.64
C ALA A 500 5.01 1.52 -21.96
N ASP A 501 4.36 1.85 -23.09
CA ASP A 501 5.02 1.91 -24.40
C ASP A 501 6.10 3.00 -24.43
N ALA A 502 5.81 4.19 -23.89
CA ALA A 502 6.78 5.28 -23.79
C ALA A 502 7.98 4.93 -22.90
N LEU A 503 7.76 4.27 -21.77
CA LEU A 503 8.86 3.78 -20.92
C LEU A 503 9.69 2.70 -21.63
N THR A 504 9.06 1.83 -22.42
CA THR A 504 9.78 0.84 -23.23
C THR A 504 10.63 1.52 -24.30
N TRP A 505 10.15 2.62 -24.88
CA TRP A 505 10.93 3.44 -25.79
C TRP A 505 12.13 4.09 -25.08
N VAL A 506 11.96 4.63 -23.86
CA VAL A 506 13.07 5.19 -23.05
C VAL A 506 14.15 4.15 -22.78
N VAL A 507 13.78 2.89 -22.49
CA VAL A 507 14.76 1.81 -22.32
C VAL A 507 15.56 1.57 -23.59
N ARG A 508 14.90 1.57 -24.76
CA ARG A 508 15.59 1.40 -26.05
C ARG A 508 16.52 2.57 -26.37
N GLU A 509 16.10 3.80 -26.07
CA GLU A 509 16.92 5.00 -26.25
C GLU A 509 18.17 4.97 -25.36
N MET A 510 18.09 4.37 -24.17
CA MET A 510 19.22 4.19 -23.27
C MET A 510 20.23 3.15 -23.78
N ASP A 511 19.78 2.16 -24.55
CA ASP A 511 20.63 1.10 -25.13
C ASP A 511 21.33 1.54 -26.45
N LEU A 512 20.88 2.65 -27.06
CA LEU A 512 21.48 3.27 -28.24
C LEU A 512 22.67 4.16 -27.84
#